data_AF-A0A473IKX7-F1
#
_entry.id   AF-A0A473IKX7-F1
#
_cell.length_a   1.000
_cell.length_b   1.000
_cell.length_c   1.000
_cell.angle_alpha   90.00
_cell.angle_beta   90.00
_cell.angle_gamma   90.00
#
_symmetry.space_group_name_H-M   'P 1'
#
loop_
_entity.id
_entity.type
_entity.pdbx_description
1 polymer ?
#
loop_
_entity_poly.entity_id
_entity_poly.type
_entity_poly.pdbx_seq_one_letter_code
_entity_poly.pdbx_strand_id
1 'polypeptide(L)'
;MRKNWTDEEIRVLQNNYEYVDTEIIANFLNRSYHSIKNKAVRLGISKNSEWTEDEDIYLEYFVYENDDNISKAAEFLGRTKDAVINRLVKLRKRDSSVSFIRRPWTKKEDEILKNNYIIMSNDQLAERLRRTKASVAARKVL
;
A
#
# COMPACT_ATOMS: atom_id res chain seq x y z
N MET A 1 29.10 -21.51 -15.19
CA MET A 1 29.31 -20.70 -16.42
C MET A 1 28.30 -19.56 -16.42
N ARG A 2 28.68 -18.30 -16.65
CA ARG A 2 27.71 -17.18 -16.68
C ARG A 2 26.91 -17.26 -17.98
N LYS A 3 25.57 -17.34 -17.90
CA LYS A 3 24.69 -17.27 -19.08
C LYS A 3 24.78 -15.85 -19.67
N ASN A 4 25.10 -15.76 -20.96
CA ASN A 4 25.13 -14.48 -21.67
C ASN A 4 23.70 -13.92 -21.85
N TRP A 5 23.60 -12.60 -21.95
CA TRP A 5 22.35 -11.93 -22.28
C TRP A 5 22.18 -11.90 -23.79
N THR A 6 21.02 -12.31 -24.29
CA THR A 6 20.66 -12.17 -25.70
C THR A 6 20.05 -10.80 -25.96
N ASP A 7 20.07 -10.36 -27.22
CA ASP A 7 19.43 -9.10 -27.62
C ASP A 7 17.93 -9.11 -27.32
N GLU A 8 17.28 -10.27 -27.45
CA GLU A 8 15.87 -10.44 -27.13
C GLU A 8 15.58 -10.23 -25.63
N GLU A 9 16.39 -10.82 -24.76
CA GLU A 9 16.26 -10.63 -23.31
C GLU A 9 16.52 -9.17 -22.89
N ILE A 10 17.42 -8.48 -23.61
CA ILE A 10 17.67 -7.05 -23.42
C ILE A 10 16.46 -6.22 -23.86
N ARG A 11 15.85 -6.53 -25.02
CA ARG A 11 14.63 -5.87 -25.50
C ARG A 11 13.46 -6.04 -24.53
N VAL A 12 13.27 -7.26 -24.00
CA VAL A 12 12.25 -7.52 -22.99
C VAL A 12 12.46 -6.64 -21.76
N LEU A 13 13.69 -6.55 -21.25
CA LEU A 13 14.02 -5.66 -20.14
C LEU A 13 13.73 -4.19 -20.48
N GLN A 14 14.22 -3.68 -21.60
CA GLN A 14 14.04 -2.27 -21.98
C GLN A 14 12.57 -1.88 -22.11
N ASN A 15 11.74 -2.77 -22.65
CA ASN A 15 10.33 -2.48 -22.91
C ASN A 15 9.41 -2.69 -21.68
N ASN A 16 9.80 -3.57 -20.75
CA ASN A 16 8.89 -4.03 -19.69
C ASN A 16 9.38 -3.74 -18.27
N TYR A 17 10.68 -3.51 -18.07
CA TYR A 17 11.23 -3.41 -16.71
C TYR A 17 10.61 -2.27 -15.90
N GLU A 18 10.21 -1.19 -16.55
CA GLU A 18 9.57 -0.05 -15.89
C GLU A 18 8.24 -0.42 -15.20
N TYR A 19 7.42 -1.27 -15.84
CA TYR A 19 6.02 -1.50 -15.44
C TYR A 19 5.72 -2.92 -14.93
N VAL A 20 6.46 -3.93 -15.40
CA VAL A 20 6.14 -5.35 -15.14
C VAL A 20 6.96 -5.87 -13.97
N ASP A 21 6.33 -6.47 -12.96
CA ASP A 21 7.03 -6.98 -11.77
C ASP A 21 8.30 -7.79 -12.10
N THR A 22 9.33 -7.59 -11.28
CA THR A 22 10.65 -8.16 -11.55
C THR A 22 10.64 -9.69 -11.50
N GLU A 23 9.81 -10.31 -10.63
CA GLU A 23 9.66 -11.76 -10.57
C GLU A 23 8.97 -12.31 -11.82
N ILE A 24 8.00 -11.58 -12.38
CA ILE A 24 7.35 -11.96 -13.64
C ILE A 24 8.38 -11.99 -14.78
N ILE A 25 9.21 -10.94 -14.89
CA ILE A 25 10.28 -10.89 -15.89
C ILE A 25 11.32 -11.99 -15.64
N ALA A 26 11.68 -12.25 -14.38
CA ALA A 26 12.63 -13.29 -13.99
C ALA A 26 12.16 -14.68 -14.44
N ASN A 27 10.90 -15.01 -14.16
CA ASN A 27 10.26 -16.26 -14.58
C ASN A 27 10.19 -16.36 -16.10
N PHE A 28 9.76 -15.30 -16.79
CA PHE A 28 9.65 -15.25 -18.25
C PHE A 28 10.99 -15.48 -18.95
N LEU A 29 12.08 -14.88 -18.44
CA LEU A 29 13.42 -15.00 -19.02
C LEU A 29 14.25 -16.18 -18.46
N ASN A 30 13.64 -16.99 -17.60
CA ASN A 30 14.28 -18.06 -16.84
C ASN A 30 15.63 -17.62 -16.25
N ARG A 31 15.58 -16.53 -15.46
CA ARG A 31 16.70 -15.90 -14.77
C ARG A 31 16.33 -15.62 -13.34
N SER A 32 17.33 -15.55 -12.46
CA SER A 32 17.06 -15.12 -11.09
C SER A 32 16.67 -13.63 -11.03
N TYR A 33 15.80 -13.29 -10.09
CA TYR A 33 15.45 -11.90 -9.74
C TYR A 33 16.69 -10.98 -9.67
N HIS A 34 17.74 -11.43 -8.98
CA HIS A 34 19.00 -10.68 -8.84
C HIS A 34 19.71 -10.45 -10.18
N SER A 35 19.67 -11.42 -11.10
CA SER A 35 20.25 -11.28 -12.44
C SER A 35 19.52 -10.20 -13.25
N ILE A 36 18.19 -10.18 -13.19
CA ILE A 36 17.35 -9.15 -13.82
C ILE A 36 17.71 -7.76 -13.28
N LYS A 37 17.72 -7.58 -11.95
CA LYS A 37 18.07 -6.28 -11.34
C LYS A 37 19.47 -5.80 -11.72
N ASN A 38 20.46 -6.69 -11.64
CA ASN A 38 21.84 -6.33 -11.99
C ASN A 38 21.98 -5.92 -13.46
N LYS A 39 21.23 -6.57 -14.37
CA LYS A 39 21.23 -6.18 -15.78
C LYS A 39 20.50 -4.87 -16.02
N ALA A 40 19.34 -4.65 -15.39
CA ALA A 40 18.60 -3.39 -15.48
C ALA A 40 19.47 -2.20 -15.06
N VAL A 41 20.20 -2.31 -13.93
CA VAL A 41 21.16 -1.29 -13.47
C VAL A 41 22.23 -1.01 -14.54
N ARG A 42 22.81 -2.04 -15.16
CA ARG A 42 23.82 -1.87 -16.23
C ARG A 42 23.25 -1.26 -17.52
N LEU A 43 21.96 -1.43 -17.76
CA LEU A 43 21.25 -0.84 -18.89
C LEU A 43 20.75 0.58 -18.59
N GLY A 44 20.87 1.06 -17.35
CA GLY A 44 20.35 2.37 -16.93
C GLY A 44 18.82 2.46 -16.88
N ILE A 45 18.13 1.32 -16.84
CA ILE A 45 16.66 1.27 -16.75
C ILE A 45 16.22 1.05 -15.30
N SER A 46 15.11 1.67 -14.91
CA SER A 46 14.60 1.64 -13.54
C SER A 46 13.10 1.36 -13.52
N LYS A 47 12.57 1.02 -12.35
CA LYS A 47 11.14 0.87 -12.13
C LYS A 47 10.46 2.23 -12.13
N ASN A 48 9.24 2.31 -12.66
CA ASN A 48 8.43 3.50 -12.41
C ASN A 48 8.13 3.57 -10.91
N SER A 49 8.46 4.70 -10.30
CA SER A 49 8.19 4.96 -8.88
C SER A 49 7.15 6.06 -8.68
N GLU A 50 6.72 6.71 -9.77
CA GLU A 50 5.68 7.72 -9.74
C GLU A 50 4.36 7.10 -9.34
N TRP A 51 3.56 7.90 -8.65
CA TRP A 51 2.22 7.52 -8.22
C TRP A 51 1.24 8.06 -9.24
N THR A 52 0.38 7.19 -9.79
CA THR A 52 -0.65 7.62 -10.73
C THR A 52 -1.86 8.20 -9.99
N GLU A 53 -2.70 8.93 -10.72
CA GLU A 53 -3.97 9.45 -10.17
C GLU A 53 -4.90 8.31 -9.74
N ASP A 54 -4.95 7.20 -10.49
CA ASP A 54 -5.74 6.02 -10.13
C ASP A 54 -5.25 5.36 -8.83
N GLU A 55 -3.93 5.31 -8.61
CA GLU A 55 -3.37 4.81 -7.34
C GLU A 55 -3.73 5.73 -6.16
N ASP A 56 -3.74 7.05 -6.37
CA ASP A 56 -4.18 8.01 -5.37
C ASP A 56 -5.67 7.86 -5.05
N ILE A 57 -6.53 7.78 -6.07
CA ILE A 57 -7.97 7.56 -5.93
C ILE A 57 -8.23 6.26 -5.18
N TYR A 58 -7.51 5.19 -5.54
CA TYR A 58 -7.57 3.93 -4.83
C TYR A 58 -7.20 4.09 -3.35
N LEU A 59 -6.08 4.76 -3.04
CA LEU A 59 -5.64 4.97 -1.66
C LEU A 59 -6.63 5.82 -0.84
N GLU A 60 -7.20 6.85 -1.44
CA GLU A 60 -8.25 7.66 -0.81
C GLU A 60 -9.45 6.77 -0.48
N TYR A 61 -10.00 6.06 -1.47
CA TYR A 61 -11.14 5.15 -1.27
C TYR A 61 -10.83 4.03 -0.26
N PHE A 62 -9.65 3.43 -0.35
CA PHE A 62 -9.19 2.37 0.54
C PHE A 62 -9.23 2.82 1.99
N VAL A 63 -8.76 4.04 2.27
CA VAL A 63 -8.78 4.62 3.61
C VAL A 63 -10.20 4.91 4.10
N TYR A 64 -11.14 5.26 3.23
CA TYR A 64 -12.53 5.50 3.64
C TYR A 64 -13.30 4.20 3.96
N GLU A 65 -13.10 3.16 3.14
CA GLU A 65 -13.97 1.97 3.13
C GLU A 65 -13.36 0.73 3.80
N ASN A 66 -12.03 0.63 3.93
CA ASN A 66 -11.36 -0.53 4.50
C ASN A 66 -10.69 -0.20 5.85
N ASP A 67 -10.54 -1.20 6.73
CA ASP A 67 -10.07 -1.12 8.13
C ASP A 67 -8.58 -0.70 8.30
N ASP A 68 -8.11 0.33 7.60
CA ASP A 68 -6.72 0.83 7.64
C ASP A 68 -5.65 -0.26 7.43
N ASN A 69 -5.97 -1.39 6.78
CA ASN A 69 -5.02 -2.47 6.57
C ASN A 69 -4.06 -2.14 5.42
N ILE A 70 -3.10 -1.26 5.70
CA ILE A 70 -2.06 -0.81 4.77
C ILE A 70 -1.36 -1.98 4.06
N SER A 71 -1.27 -3.16 4.69
CA SER A 71 -0.67 -4.34 4.07
C SER A 71 -1.43 -4.80 2.82
N LYS A 72 -2.76 -4.75 2.84
CA LYS A 72 -3.61 -5.12 1.70
C LYS A 72 -3.49 -4.11 0.56
N ALA A 73 -3.46 -2.82 0.88
CA ALA A 73 -3.23 -1.78 -0.11
C ALA A 73 -1.85 -1.91 -0.77
N ALA A 74 -0.82 -2.19 0.04
CA ALA A 74 0.54 -2.42 -0.44
C ALA A 74 0.62 -3.63 -1.39
N GLU A 75 -0.02 -4.74 -1.03
CA GLU A 75 -0.11 -5.94 -1.87
C GLU A 75 -0.83 -5.65 -3.19
N PHE A 76 -2.00 -5.00 -3.13
CA PHE A 76 -2.80 -4.65 -4.31
C PHE A 76 -2.03 -3.75 -5.29
N LEU A 77 -1.30 -2.76 -4.76
CA LEU A 77 -0.53 -1.80 -5.55
C LEU A 77 0.85 -2.34 -5.97
N GLY A 78 1.26 -3.53 -5.49
CA GLY A 78 2.61 -4.04 -5.71
C GLY A 78 3.70 -3.15 -5.10
N ARG A 79 3.39 -2.43 -4.01
CA ARG A 79 4.28 -1.48 -3.33
C ARG A 79 4.61 -1.92 -1.93
N THR A 80 5.65 -1.33 -1.33
CA THR A 80 5.95 -1.58 0.09
C THR A 80 4.97 -0.84 0.99
N LYS A 81 4.76 -1.35 2.21
CA LYS A 81 3.94 -0.67 3.23
C LYS A 81 4.44 0.75 3.49
N ASP A 82 5.77 0.94 3.56
CA ASP A 82 6.37 2.25 3.78
C ASP A 82 6.12 3.21 2.61
N ALA A 83 6.14 2.73 1.36
CA ALA A 83 5.81 3.55 0.20
C ALA A 83 4.36 4.04 0.27
N VAL A 84 3.43 3.14 0.60
CA VAL A 84 2.01 3.48 0.82
C VAL A 84 1.85 4.49 1.94
N ILE A 85 2.46 4.27 3.11
CA ILE A 85 2.41 5.21 4.25
C ILE A 85 2.92 6.59 3.83
N ASN A 86 4.09 6.66 3.19
CA ASN A 86 4.66 7.92 2.73
C ASN A 86 3.74 8.63 1.72
N ARG A 87 3.05 7.89 0.85
CA ARG A 87 2.07 8.47 -0.06
C ARG A 87 0.85 9.01 0.68
N LEU A 88 0.29 8.23 1.61
CA LEU A 88 -0.82 8.64 2.46
C LEU A 88 -0.50 9.90 3.28
N VAL A 89 0.75 10.07 3.75
CA VAL A 89 1.24 11.30 4.41
C VAL A 89 1.25 12.50 3.44
N LYS A 90 1.57 12.30 2.16
CA LYS A 90 1.53 13.37 1.15
C LYS A 90 0.09 13.76 0.81
N LEU A 91 -0.78 12.79 0.57
CA LEU A 91 -2.21 13.00 0.29
C LEU A 91 -2.92 13.71 1.46
N ARG A 92 -2.46 13.45 2.69
CA ARG A 92 -2.89 14.13 3.91
C ARG A 92 -2.72 15.63 3.90
N LYS A 93 -1.85 16.25 3.10
CA LYS A 93 -1.62 17.72 3.19
C LYS A 93 -2.87 18.58 2.96
N ARG A 94 -4.02 17.97 2.61
CA ARG A 94 -5.37 18.54 2.69
C ARG A 94 -5.91 18.75 4.13
N ASP A 95 -5.44 17.98 5.11
CA ASP A 95 -5.74 18.07 6.55
C ASP A 95 -4.46 17.86 7.40
N SER A 96 -3.90 18.95 7.92
CA SER A 96 -2.65 18.90 8.69
C SER A 96 -2.78 18.27 10.08
N SER A 97 -3.99 18.02 10.58
CA SER A 97 -4.25 17.58 11.97
C SER A 97 -3.92 16.10 12.25
N VAL A 98 -3.85 15.27 11.22
CA VAL A 98 -3.53 13.84 11.32
C VAL A 98 -2.09 13.56 10.88
N SER A 99 -1.53 12.36 11.04
CA SER A 99 -0.16 12.04 10.56
C SER A 99 -0.12 11.50 9.13
N PHE A 100 -1.17 10.79 8.71
CA PHE A 100 -1.46 10.36 7.35
C PHE A 100 -2.98 10.38 7.13
N ILE A 101 -3.46 10.32 5.88
CA ILE A 101 -4.90 10.24 5.61
C ILE A 101 -5.45 8.95 6.23
N ARG A 102 -6.50 9.05 7.06
CA ARG A 102 -7.09 7.95 7.85
C ARG A 102 -8.60 7.97 7.74
N ARG A 103 -9.24 6.81 7.99
CA ARG A 103 -10.70 6.70 8.02
C ARG A 103 -11.28 7.62 9.12
N PRO A 104 -12.02 8.70 8.78
CA PRO A 104 -12.60 9.58 9.78
C PRO A 104 -13.64 8.83 10.61
N TRP A 105 -13.77 9.19 11.89
CA TRP A 105 -14.86 8.69 12.74
C TRP A 105 -16.17 9.35 12.35
N THR A 106 -17.20 8.55 12.09
CA THR A 106 -18.54 9.08 11.80
C THR A 106 -19.33 9.29 13.09
N LYS A 107 -20.32 10.20 13.05
CA LYS A 107 -21.23 10.44 14.19
C LYS A 107 -21.91 9.15 14.66
N LYS A 108 -22.30 8.27 13.73
CA LYS A 108 -22.91 6.98 14.03
C LYS A 108 -21.94 6.04 14.77
N GLU A 109 -20.68 6.02 14.38
CA GLU A 109 -19.66 5.24 15.11
C GLU A 109 -19.43 5.81 16.52
N ASP A 110 -19.39 7.14 16.66
CA ASP A 110 -19.28 7.79 17.97
C ASP A 110 -20.50 7.48 18.87
N GLU A 111 -21.71 7.47 18.32
CA GLU A 111 -22.93 7.08 19.05
C GLU A 111 -22.89 5.61 19.49
N ILE A 112 -22.42 4.71 18.63
CA ILE A 112 -22.23 3.30 18.99
C ILE A 112 -21.22 3.18 20.15
N LEU A 113 -20.09 3.89 20.07
CA LEU A 113 -19.12 3.92 21.16
C LEU A 113 -19.74 4.45 22.47
N LYS A 114 -20.41 5.61 22.43
CA LYS A 114 -21.07 6.23 23.60
C LYS A 114 -22.09 5.31 24.26
N ASN A 115 -22.90 4.62 23.48
CA ASN A 115 -23.99 3.82 24.01
C ASN A 115 -23.55 2.43 24.49
N ASN A 116 -22.36 1.96 24.09
CA ASN A 116 -21.94 0.58 24.34
C ASN A 116 -20.62 0.46 25.11
N TYR A 117 -19.94 1.57 25.48
CA TYR A 117 -18.60 1.50 26.09
C TYR A 117 -18.53 0.80 27.46
N ILE A 118 -19.66 0.74 28.18
CA ILE A 118 -19.79 0.07 29.49
C ILE A 118 -20.02 -1.44 29.30
N ILE A 119 -20.69 -1.80 28.21
CA ILE A 119 -21.26 -3.14 28.01
C ILE A 119 -20.38 -3.97 27.07
N MET A 120 -19.70 -3.33 26.12
CA MET A 120 -18.83 -3.98 25.13
C MET A 120 -17.37 -3.69 25.41
N SER A 121 -16.51 -4.70 25.25
CA SER A 121 -15.07 -4.54 25.28
C SER A 121 -14.56 -3.81 24.03
N ASN A 122 -13.33 -3.28 24.09
CA ASN A 122 -12.71 -2.66 22.92
C ASN A 122 -12.56 -3.63 21.73
N ASP A 123 -12.41 -4.93 22.00
CA ASP A 123 -12.33 -5.96 20.96
C ASP A 123 -13.68 -6.14 20.26
N GLN A 124 -14.77 -6.22 21.03
CA GLN A 124 -16.12 -6.33 20.49
C GLN A 124 -16.54 -5.07 19.72
N LEU A 125 -16.17 -3.89 20.21
CA LEU A 125 -16.40 -2.62 19.52
C LEU A 125 -15.58 -2.52 18.23
N ALA A 126 -14.33 -2.96 18.26
CA ALA A 126 -13.45 -3.01 17.08
C ALA A 126 -14.03 -3.90 15.98
N GLU A 127 -14.49 -5.10 16.35
CA GLU A 127 -15.16 -6.01 15.42
C GLU A 127 -16.45 -5.39 14.84
N ARG A 128 -17.30 -4.83 15.71
CA ARG A 128 -18.57 -4.23 15.29
C ARG A 128 -18.40 -3.03 14.36
N LEU A 129 -17.39 -2.21 14.61
CA LEU A 129 -17.13 -0.97 13.87
C LEU A 129 -16.20 -1.19 12.67
N ARG A 130 -15.68 -2.41 12.51
CA ARG A 130 -14.63 -2.74 11.54
C ARG A 130 -13.48 -1.74 11.67
N ARG A 131 -12.87 -1.74 12.85
CA ARG A 131 -11.72 -0.90 13.20
C ARG A 131 -10.76 -1.70 14.04
N THR A 132 -9.54 -1.22 14.17
CA THR A 132 -8.58 -1.84 15.09
C THR A 132 -8.95 -1.54 16.54
N LYS A 133 -8.67 -2.49 17.45
CA LYS A 133 -8.77 -2.28 18.91
C LYS A 133 -8.03 -1.03 19.35
N ALA A 134 -6.85 -0.76 18.76
CA ALA A 134 -6.05 0.42 19.03
C ALA A 134 -6.78 1.72 18.63
N SER A 135 -7.42 1.75 17.46
CA SER A 135 -8.21 2.90 16.99
C SER A 135 -9.40 3.17 17.92
N VAL A 136 -10.13 2.13 18.33
CA VAL A 136 -11.23 2.24 19.30
C VAL A 136 -10.74 2.76 20.64
N ALA A 137 -9.64 2.21 21.16
CA ALA A 137 -9.05 2.66 22.42
C ALA A 137 -8.60 4.13 22.38
N ALA A 138 -7.99 4.56 21.27
CA ALA A 138 -7.56 5.94 21.07
C ALA A 138 -8.74 6.92 20.91
N ARG A 139 -9.89 6.47 20.40
CA ARG A 139 -11.11 7.30 20.27
C ARG A 139 -11.86 7.47 21.59
N LYS A 140 -11.70 6.56 22.56
CA LYS A 140 -12.39 6.54 23.86
C LYS A 140 -12.02 7.71 24.80
N VAL A 141 -11.42 8.77 24.28
CA VAL A 141 -11.32 10.07 24.97
C VAL A 141 -12.64 10.81 24.75
N LEU A 142 -13.71 10.29 25.37
CA LEU A 142 -15.00 10.96 25.52
C LEU A 142 -15.17 11.40 26.97
#